data_AF-A0A842SZA4-F1
#
_entry.id   AF-A0A842SZA4-F1
#
_cell.length_a   1.000
_cell.length_b   1.000
_cell.length_c   1.000
_cell.angle_alpha   90.00
_cell.angle_beta   90.00
_cell.angle_gamma   90.00
#
_symmetry.space_group_name_H-M   'P 1'
#
loop_
_entity.id
_entity.type
_entity.pdbx_description
1 polymer ?
#
loop_
_entity_poly.entity_id
_entity_poly.type
_entity_poly.pdbx_seq_one_letter_code
_entity_poly.pdbx_strand_id
1 'polypeptide(L)'
;MNFIYLEFQQLFLMLIATIVMGFACFKRKDMYFWFMAYISLTIGVTFRSFIFLIEFFDIIANLGYVIAMVFTFIGIFIDYYKTFFKTDKNLVRRFSIHILTTIFITIGIGITTLIIAFINIIMMTRLYLRKRTATYAFFSLSVFFAFLTLLFNILYRIGIEWSYEFSEGIDIILYSFLLVTGIIALLEERIKESEARYKDAYKTSEFYKDLIAHDTANILQNMSTTLDIASVYLNEMQDHKEILPIKKNLENQISRGKTLIYNVRTISDFETGTYSNRKMNILDVIEKVLNYFPEEYKDKDINIKLDTPKDAYHIKANDFILNVFENILNNAIKHNENQEIEILIKLEKTIKNKKEHIKIQFIDNGRGIRDNLKHQLFSKDYTSTNILKRTSLGLYLVKRIIESFAGEIRIKNRVDEDYKKGSNFIIWFPAAE
;
A
#
# COMPACT_ATOMS: atom_id res chain seq x y z
N MET A 1 45.18 -17.48 -26.32
CA MET A 1 45.15 -16.82 -25.00
C MET A 1 44.09 -15.71 -24.91
N ASN A 2 43.95 -14.84 -25.92
CA ASN A 2 42.99 -13.71 -25.87
C ASN A 2 41.50 -14.12 -25.88
N PHE A 3 41.10 -15.18 -26.61
CA PHE A 3 39.70 -15.61 -26.67
C PHE A 3 39.18 -16.19 -25.35
N ILE A 4 39.99 -17.01 -24.67
CA ILE A 4 39.63 -17.58 -23.36
C ILE A 4 39.39 -16.46 -22.34
N TYR A 5 40.23 -15.42 -22.35
CA TYR A 5 40.06 -14.28 -21.46
C TYR A 5 38.75 -13.53 -21.71
N LEU A 6 38.35 -13.38 -22.98
CA LEU A 6 37.08 -12.74 -23.33
C LEU A 6 35.86 -13.54 -22.84
N GLU A 7 35.85 -14.86 -23.02
CA GLU A 7 34.77 -15.73 -22.54
C GLU A 7 34.61 -15.65 -21.01
N PHE A 8 35.72 -15.57 -20.26
CA PHE A 8 35.67 -15.39 -18.81
C PHE A 8 35.14 -14.00 -18.41
N GLN A 9 35.44 -12.94 -19.18
CA GLN A 9 34.87 -11.61 -18.94
C GLN A 9 33.35 -11.60 -19.17
N GLN A 10 32.88 -12.22 -20.25
CA GLN A 10 31.46 -12.39 -20.52
C GLN A 10 30.75 -13.18 -19.42
N LEU A 11 31.35 -14.28 -18.95
CA LEU A 11 30.84 -15.08 -17.84
C LEU A 11 30.71 -14.25 -16.56
N PHE A 12 31.75 -13.48 -16.21
CA PHE A 12 31.72 -12.60 -15.04
C PHE A 12 30.59 -11.56 -15.14
N LEU A 13 30.44 -10.92 -16.30
CA LEU A 13 29.39 -9.94 -16.55
C LEU A 13 27.99 -10.57 -16.43
N MET A 14 27.79 -11.74 -17.01
CA MET A 14 26.51 -12.46 -16.97
C MET A 14 26.17 -12.96 -15.57
N LEU A 15 27.16 -13.40 -14.78
CA LEU A 15 26.96 -13.77 -13.37
C LEU A 15 26.45 -12.59 -12.55
N ILE A 16 27.08 -11.42 -12.69
CA ILE A 16 26.62 -10.20 -12.00
C ILE A 16 25.21 -9.83 -12.48
N ALA A 17 24.95 -9.86 -13.79
CA ALA A 17 23.63 -9.56 -14.35
C ALA A 17 22.54 -10.46 -13.73
N THR A 18 22.82 -11.75 -13.60
CA THR A 18 21.89 -12.72 -12.98
C THR A 18 21.67 -12.48 -11.50
N ILE A 19 22.72 -12.15 -10.74
CA ILE A 19 22.58 -11.81 -9.32
C ILE A 19 21.71 -10.57 -9.14
N VAL A 20 22.00 -9.50 -9.88
CA VAL A 20 21.23 -8.25 -9.84
C VAL A 20 19.77 -8.50 -10.25
N MET A 21 19.54 -9.28 -11.30
CA MET A 21 18.20 -9.66 -11.74
C MET A 21 17.46 -10.52 -10.71
N GLY A 22 18.17 -11.35 -9.94
CA GLY A 22 17.60 -12.10 -8.82
C GLY A 22 17.04 -11.16 -7.76
N PHE A 23 17.80 -10.15 -7.34
CA PHE A 23 17.30 -9.11 -6.42
C PHE A 23 16.09 -8.37 -6.99
N ALA A 24 16.13 -8.02 -8.29
CA ALA A 24 14.99 -7.40 -8.96
C ALA A 24 13.74 -8.29 -8.90
N CYS A 25 13.88 -9.59 -9.20
CA CYS A 25 12.78 -10.55 -9.18
C CYS A 25 12.18 -10.78 -7.78
N PHE A 26 12.98 -10.71 -6.71
CA PHE A 26 12.48 -10.77 -5.33
C PHE A 26 11.50 -9.64 -5.03
N LYS A 27 11.77 -8.44 -5.54
CA LYS A 27 10.90 -7.27 -5.40
C LYS A 27 9.76 -7.28 -6.43
N ARG A 28 10.04 -7.74 -7.65
CA ARG A 28 9.14 -7.71 -8.80
C ARG A 28 8.82 -9.12 -9.31
N LYS A 29 7.78 -9.72 -8.74
CA LYS A 29 7.34 -11.10 -9.08
C LYS A 29 6.89 -11.27 -10.55
N ASP A 30 6.62 -10.18 -11.26
CA ASP A 30 6.36 -10.17 -12.70
C ASP A 30 7.60 -10.59 -13.53
N MET A 31 8.80 -10.46 -12.97
CA MET A 31 10.07 -10.73 -13.67
C MET A 31 10.57 -12.18 -13.59
N TYR A 32 9.78 -13.10 -13.01
CA TYR A 32 10.19 -14.49 -12.80
C TYR A 32 10.74 -15.19 -14.06
N PHE A 33 10.05 -15.05 -15.20
CA PHE A 33 10.50 -15.70 -16.45
C PHE A 33 11.77 -15.05 -17.02
N TRP A 34 11.94 -13.75 -16.83
CA TRP A 34 13.19 -13.09 -17.18
C TRP A 34 14.34 -13.57 -16.30
N PHE A 35 14.12 -13.75 -15.00
CA PHE A 35 15.14 -14.31 -14.13
C PHE A 35 15.53 -15.74 -14.52
N MET A 36 14.56 -16.59 -14.89
CA MET A 36 14.84 -17.93 -15.41
C MET A 36 15.61 -17.90 -16.74
N ALA A 37 15.34 -16.91 -17.60
CA ALA A 37 16.12 -16.70 -18.81
C ALA A 37 17.58 -16.33 -18.50
N TYR A 38 17.81 -15.45 -17.52
CA TYR A 38 19.15 -15.05 -17.08
C TYR A 38 19.93 -16.24 -16.48
N ILE A 39 19.30 -17.06 -15.65
CA ILE A 39 19.91 -18.29 -15.12
C ILE A 39 20.33 -19.21 -16.27
N SER A 40 19.41 -19.46 -17.21
CA SER A 40 19.65 -20.38 -18.34
C SER A 40 20.77 -19.86 -19.25
N LEU A 41 20.80 -18.55 -19.49
CA LEU A 41 21.85 -17.88 -20.25
C LEU A 41 23.19 -17.95 -19.53
N THR A 42 23.22 -17.76 -18.19
CA THR A 42 24.44 -17.91 -17.38
C THR A 42 24.99 -19.33 -17.45
N ILE A 43 24.12 -20.34 -17.37
CA ILE A 43 24.51 -21.75 -17.56
C ILE A 43 25.12 -21.92 -18.95
N GLY A 44 24.46 -21.40 -19.99
CA GLY A 44 24.96 -21.44 -21.37
C GLY A 44 26.38 -20.87 -21.51
N VAL A 45 26.57 -19.63 -21.02
CA VAL A 45 27.87 -18.94 -21.05
C VAL A 45 28.92 -19.69 -20.23
N THR A 46 28.55 -20.24 -19.06
CA THR A 46 29.48 -20.99 -18.21
C THR A 46 30.05 -22.18 -18.98
N PHE A 47 29.20 -23.02 -19.57
CA PHE A 47 29.67 -24.19 -20.31
C PHE A 47 30.45 -23.79 -21.57
N ARG A 48 30.06 -22.68 -22.22
CA ARG A 48 30.81 -22.13 -23.35
C ARG A 48 32.25 -21.78 -22.98
N SER A 49 32.46 -21.11 -21.85
CA SER A 49 33.81 -20.74 -21.35
C SER A 49 34.74 -21.92 -21.06
N PHE A 50 34.22 -23.14 -20.99
CA PHE A 50 34.99 -24.36 -20.73
C PHE A 50 35.02 -25.33 -21.92
N ILE A 51 34.59 -24.90 -23.12
CA ILE A 51 34.51 -25.76 -24.30
C ILE A 51 35.87 -26.39 -24.68
N PHE A 52 36.98 -25.71 -24.37
CA PHE A 52 38.34 -26.20 -24.60
C PHE A 52 38.71 -27.44 -23.76
N LEU A 53 37.94 -27.75 -22.70
CA LEU A 53 38.15 -28.93 -21.86
C LEU A 53 37.43 -30.17 -22.40
N ILE A 54 36.18 -30.01 -22.86
CA ILE A 54 35.30 -31.12 -23.25
C ILE A 54 34.35 -30.65 -24.38
N GLU A 55 34.41 -31.29 -25.56
CA GLU A 55 33.54 -30.95 -26.71
C GLU A 55 32.04 -31.05 -26.39
N PHE A 56 31.64 -31.97 -25.50
CA PHE A 56 30.26 -32.13 -25.04
C PHE A 56 29.67 -30.84 -24.41
N PHE A 57 30.51 -29.94 -23.88
CA PHE A 57 30.04 -28.68 -23.30
C PHE A 57 29.41 -27.73 -24.31
N ASP A 58 29.75 -27.84 -25.61
CA ASP A 58 29.08 -27.04 -26.65
C ASP A 58 27.59 -27.35 -26.74
N ILE A 59 27.22 -28.62 -26.60
CA ILE A 59 25.82 -29.06 -26.62
C ILE A 59 25.06 -28.47 -25.42
N ILE A 60 25.67 -28.50 -24.23
CA ILE A 60 25.07 -27.95 -23.02
C ILE A 60 24.94 -26.42 -23.13
N ALA A 61 25.95 -25.74 -23.66
CA ALA A 61 25.94 -24.30 -23.87
C ALA A 61 24.77 -23.88 -24.79
N ASN A 62 24.66 -24.54 -25.94
CA ASN A 62 23.57 -24.31 -26.89
C ASN A 62 22.20 -24.61 -26.28
N LEU A 63 22.07 -25.66 -25.46
CA LEU A 63 20.82 -25.96 -24.75
C LEU A 63 20.45 -24.84 -23.76
N GLY A 64 21.41 -24.31 -23.02
CA GLY A 64 21.21 -23.15 -22.13
C GLY A 64 20.66 -21.93 -22.85
N TYR A 65 21.22 -21.61 -24.03
CA TYR A 65 20.75 -20.50 -24.88
C TYR A 65 19.33 -20.70 -25.40
N VAL A 66 18.99 -21.91 -25.85
CA VAL A 66 17.63 -22.25 -26.29
C VAL A 66 16.65 -22.12 -25.14
N ILE A 67 16.97 -22.66 -23.96
CA ILE A 67 16.10 -22.56 -22.77
C ILE A 67 15.92 -21.09 -22.37
N ALA A 68 16.97 -20.27 -22.42
CA ALA A 68 16.89 -18.84 -22.15
C ALA A 68 15.93 -18.11 -23.11
N MET A 69 15.99 -18.44 -24.40
CA MET A 69 15.09 -17.89 -25.42
C MET A 69 13.63 -18.28 -25.17
N VAL A 70 13.38 -19.54 -24.79
CA VAL A 70 12.04 -20.02 -24.43
C VAL A 70 11.48 -19.27 -23.23
N PHE A 71 12.26 -19.10 -22.17
CA PHE A 71 11.82 -18.33 -21.01
C PHE A 71 11.56 -16.86 -21.34
N THR A 72 12.42 -16.25 -22.16
CA THR A 72 12.24 -14.88 -22.65
C THR A 72 10.93 -14.74 -23.43
N PHE A 73 10.65 -15.68 -24.34
CA PHE A 73 9.40 -15.71 -25.08
C PHE A 73 8.18 -15.85 -24.16
N ILE A 74 8.20 -16.80 -23.22
CA ILE A 74 7.09 -17.00 -22.28
C ILE A 74 6.85 -15.71 -21.46
N GLY A 75 7.91 -15.06 -20.97
CA GLY A 75 7.83 -13.81 -20.23
C GLY A 75 7.19 -12.69 -21.04
N ILE A 76 7.72 -12.43 -22.25
CA ILE A 76 7.21 -11.41 -23.17
C ILE A 76 5.76 -11.72 -23.57
N PHE A 77 5.44 -12.97 -23.87
CA PHE A 77 4.11 -13.39 -24.29
C PHE A 77 3.06 -13.18 -23.22
N ILE A 78 3.35 -13.58 -21.98
CA ILE A 78 2.45 -13.37 -20.84
C ILE A 78 2.18 -11.87 -20.62
N ASP A 79 3.24 -11.05 -20.65
CA ASP A 79 3.10 -9.61 -20.44
C ASP A 79 2.34 -8.92 -21.58
N TYR A 80 2.61 -9.32 -22.82
CA TYR A 80 1.91 -8.83 -24.00
C TYR A 80 0.42 -9.15 -23.92
N TYR A 81 0.06 -10.41 -23.70
CA TYR A 81 -1.33 -10.84 -23.64
C TYR A 81 -2.10 -10.15 -22.51
N LYS A 82 -1.49 -10.00 -21.33
CA LYS A 82 -2.11 -9.24 -20.24
C LYS A 82 -2.37 -7.79 -20.60
N THR A 83 -1.42 -7.16 -21.28
CA THR A 83 -1.47 -5.74 -21.61
C THR A 83 -2.54 -5.44 -22.67
N PHE A 84 -2.71 -6.34 -23.64
CA PHE A 84 -3.61 -6.12 -24.78
C PHE A 84 -4.95 -6.89 -24.72
N PHE A 85 -5.03 -8.03 -24.02
CA PHE A 85 -6.19 -8.94 -24.06
C PHE A 85 -6.81 -9.29 -22.69
N LYS A 86 -6.30 -8.75 -21.57
CA LYS A 86 -6.86 -8.88 -20.19
C LYS A 86 -7.27 -10.31 -19.77
N THR A 87 -6.51 -11.34 -20.16
CA THR A 87 -6.84 -12.76 -19.91
C THR A 87 -6.07 -13.37 -18.71
N ASP A 88 -6.55 -14.49 -18.17
CA ASP A 88 -5.94 -15.22 -17.03
C ASP A 88 -4.51 -15.72 -17.36
N LYS A 89 -3.58 -15.49 -16.41
CA LYS A 89 -2.14 -15.81 -16.51
C LYS A 89 -1.87 -17.30 -16.72
N ASN A 90 -2.65 -18.20 -16.11
CA ASN A 90 -2.44 -19.65 -16.19
C ASN A 90 -2.85 -20.22 -17.54
N LEU A 91 -3.93 -19.68 -18.12
CA LEU A 91 -4.41 -20.06 -19.45
C LEU A 91 -3.42 -19.62 -20.53
N VAL A 92 -2.97 -18.36 -20.47
CA VAL A 92 -1.99 -17.78 -21.40
C VAL A 92 -0.67 -18.55 -21.37
N ARG A 93 -0.21 -18.96 -20.18
CA ARG A 93 1.01 -19.77 -20.03
C ARG A 93 0.90 -21.13 -20.73
N ARG A 94 -0.19 -21.89 -20.52
CA ARG A 94 -0.39 -23.19 -21.18
C ARG A 94 -0.39 -23.05 -22.70
N PHE A 95 -1.04 -22.00 -23.21
CA PHE A 95 -1.09 -21.71 -24.64
C PHE A 95 0.28 -21.39 -25.24
N SER A 96 1.10 -20.58 -24.56
CA SER A 96 2.46 -20.25 -25.02
C SER A 96 3.37 -21.49 -25.15
N ILE A 97 3.29 -22.42 -24.20
CA ILE A 97 4.09 -23.66 -24.21
C ILE A 97 3.68 -24.55 -25.38
N HIS A 98 2.38 -24.67 -25.66
CA HIS A 98 1.88 -25.50 -26.74
C HIS A 98 2.32 -24.97 -28.13
N ILE A 99 2.27 -23.66 -28.33
CA ILE A 99 2.77 -23.02 -29.57
C ILE A 99 4.25 -23.35 -29.79
N LEU A 100 5.07 -23.17 -28.75
CA LEU A 100 6.50 -23.47 -28.79
C LEU A 100 6.76 -24.94 -29.19
N THR A 101 6.08 -25.89 -28.54
CA THR A 101 6.26 -27.32 -28.85
C THR A 101 5.90 -27.66 -30.30
N THR A 102 4.83 -27.08 -30.84
CA THR A 102 4.38 -27.32 -32.22
C THR A 102 5.36 -26.75 -33.24
N ILE A 103 5.92 -25.56 -33.00
CA ILE A 103 6.88 -24.93 -33.92
C ILE A 103 8.20 -25.71 -33.97
N PHE A 104 8.74 -26.12 -32.82
CA PHE A 104 10.01 -26.87 -32.76
C PHE A 104 9.97 -28.21 -33.52
N ILE A 105 8.83 -28.90 -33.51
CA ILE A 105 8.65 -30.19 -34.20
C ILE A 105 8.60 -30.02 -35.72
N THR A 106 8.16 -28.86 -36.23
CA THR A 106 7.77 -28.71 -37.64
C THR A 106 8.88 -28.12 -38.54
N ILE A 107 9.78 -27.28 -38.02
CA ILE A 107 10.65 -26.41 -38.84
C ILE A 107 12.16 -26.61 -38.55
N GLY A 108 12.52 -27.42 -37.55
CA GLY A 108 13.91 -27.59 -37.10
C GLY A 108 14.38 -26.43 -36.22
N ILE A 109 15.40 -26.67 -35.40
CA ILE A 109 15.77 -25.80 -34.26
C ILE A 109 16.27 -24.42 -34.72
N GLY A 110 17.11 -24.35 -35.76
CA GLY A 110 17.72 -23.10 -36.21
C GLY A 110 16.71 -22.06 -36.72
N ILE A 111 15.89 -22.42 -37.72
CA ILE A 111 14.89 -21.51 -38.30
C ILE A 111 13.81 -21.14 -37.27
N THR A 112 13.42 -22.08 -36.41
CA THR A 112 12.46 -21.85 -35.32
C THR A 112 12.95 -20.78 -34.34
N THR A 113 14.22 -20.84 -33.92
CA THR A 113 14.79 -19.88 -32.98
C THR A 113 14.81 -18.46 -33.55
N LEU A 114 15.08 -18.31 -34.85
CA LEU A 114 15.11 -17.01 -35.52
C LEU A 114 13.70 -16.39 -35.63
N ILE A 115 12.68 -17.21 -35.93
CA ILE A 115 11.27 -16.78 -35.95
C ILE A 115 10.83 -16.32 -34.55
N ILE A 116 11.13 -17.10 -33.50
CA ILE A 116 10.78 -16.75 -32.12
C ILE A 116 11.47 -15.45 -31.69
N ALA A 117 12.75 -15.29 -32.00
CA ALA A 117 13.50 -14.07 -31.69
C ALA A 117 12.91 -12.84 -32.41
N PHE A 118 12.51 -12.98 -33.68
CA PHE A 118 11.85 -11.91 -34.42
C PHE A 118 10.48 -11.54 -33.83
N ILE A 119 9.67 -12.53 -33.45
CA ILE A 119 8.39 -12.31 -32.77
C ILE A 119 8.61 -11.56 -31.44
N ASN A 120 9.63 -11.94 -30.66
CA ASN A 120 9.97 -11.27 -29.41
C ASN A 120 10.28 -9.78 -29.64
N ILE A 121 11.03 -9.41 -30.68
CA ILE A 121 11.31 -8.01 -31.00
C ILE A 121 10.00 -7.23 -31.23
N ILE A 122 9.09 -7.76 -32.05
CA ILE A 122 7.81 -7.10 -32.36
C ILE A 122 6.97 -6.92 -31.10
N MET A 123 6.81 -7.98 -30.31
CA MET A 123 6.01 -7.96 -29.09
C MET A 123 6.60 -7.00 -28.05
N MET A 124 7.93 -7.02 -27.90
CA MET A 124 8.64 -6.21 -26.94
C MET A 124 8.61 -4.72 -27.31
N THR A 125 8.75 -4.40 -28.59
CA THR A 125 8.60 -3.03 -29.11
C THR A 125 7.19 -2.48 -28.84
N ARG A 126 6.15 -3.28 -29.09
CA ARG A 126 4.76 -2.90 -28.78
C ARG A 126 4.52 -2.73 -27.28
N LEU A 127 5.10 -3.60 -26.45
CA LEU A 127 5.05 -3.47 -24.99
C LEU A 127 5.69 -2.17 -24.51
N TYR A 128 6.88 -1.83 -25.04
CA TYR A 128 7.56 -0.59 -24.72
C TYR A 128 6.72 0.64 -25.11
N LEU A 129 6.18 0.69 -26.33
CA LEU A 129 5.34 1.80 -26.79
C LEU A 129 4.09 2.02 -25.91
N ARG A 130 3.57 0.94 -25.30
CA ARG A 130 2.41 0.99 -24.41
C ARG A 130 2.76 1.36 -22.97
N LYS A 131 3.81 0.78 -22.39
CA LYS A 131 4.17 0.96 -20.96
C LYS A 131 5.09 2.15 -20.71
N ARG A 132 5.94 2.52 -21.68
CA ARG A 132 6.86 3.67 -21.63
C ARG A 132 7.78 3.73 -20.39
N THR A 133 8.13 2.57 -19.84
CA THR A 133 9.08 2.41 -18.72
C THR A 133 10.48 2.10 -19.25
N ALA A 134 11.52 2.55 -18.56
CA ALA A 134 12.92 2.32 -18.93
C ALA A 134 13.26 0.82 -18.95
N THR A 135 12.75 0.03 -18.01
CA THR A 135 12.94 -1.43 -18.00
C THR A 135 12.56 -2.08 -19.33
N TYR A 136 11.41 -1.69 -19.92
CA TYR A 136 10.96 -2.26 -21.20
C TYR A 136 11.76 -1.72 -22.40
N ALA A 137 12.34 -0.52 -22.30
CA ALA A 137 13.27 -0.03 -23.33
C ALA A 137 14.54 -0.90 -23.36
N PHE A 138 15.12 -1.17 -22.18
CA PHE A 138 16.35 -1.95 -22.05
C PHE A 138 16.14 -3.45 -22.35
N PHE A 139 14.98 -4.02 -22.00
CA PHE A 139 14.61 -5.35 -22.48
C PHE A 139 14.44 -5.40 -24.01
N SER A 140 13.90 -4.34 -24.63
CA SER A 140 13.78 -4.27 -26.11
C SER A 140 15.15 -4.31 -26.77
N LEU A 141 16.11 -3.54 -26.23
CA LEU A 141 17.50 -3.56 -26.69
C LEU A 141 18.15 -4.93 -26.47
N SER A 142 17.94 -5.54 -25.30
CA SER A 142 18.48 -6.87 -24.99
C SER A 142 17.96 -7.95 -25.96
N VAL A 143 16.65 -7.95 -26.27
CA VAL A 143 16.06 -8.88 -27.24
C VAL A 143 16.60 -8.63 -28.65
N PHE A 144 16.82 -7.37 -29.03
CA PHE A 144 17.39 -7.02 -30.32
C PHE A 144 18.85 -7.50 -30.45
N PHE A 145 19.70 -7.28 -29.44
CA PHE A 145 21.08 -7.76 -29.47
C PHE A 145 21.15 -9.30 -29.42
N ALA A 146 20.28 -9.96 -28.65
CA ALA A 146 20.19 -11.42 -28.66
C ALA A 146 19.79 -11.98 -30.04
N PHE A 147 18.92 -11.29 -30.78
CA PHE A 147 18.61 -11.64 -32.16
C PHE A 147 19.82 -11.46 -33.08
N LEU A 148 20.59 -10.38 -32.93
CA LEU A 148 21.80 -10.17 -33.73
C LEU A 148 22.85 -11.26 -33.43
N THR A 149 23.12 -11.57 -32.16
CA THR A 149 23.99 -12.70 -31.76
C THR A 149 23.56 -13.98 -32.46
N LEU A 150 22.27 -14.31 -32.44
CA LEU A 150 21.74 -15.50 -33.12
C LEU A 150 21.99 -15.46 -34.63
N LEU A 151 21.71 -14.32 -35.27
CA LEU A 151 21.88 -14.12 -36.70
C LEU A 151 23.35 -14.32 -37.12
N PHE A 152 24.30 -13.68 -36.44
CA PHE A 152 25.72 -13.79 -36.77
C PHE A 152 26.28 -15.18 -36.48
N ASN A 153 25.83 -15.86 -35.42
CA ASN A 153 26.15 -17.27 -35.20
C ASN A 153 25.64 -18.19 -36.31
N ILE A 154 24.48 -17.90 -36.90
CA ILE A 154 23.97 -18.65 -38.06
C ILE A 154 24.84 -18.38 -39.31
N LEU A 155 25.24 -17.14 -39.55
CA LEU A 155 26.14 -16.79 -40.66
C LEU A 155 27.48 -17.52 -40.56
N TYR A 156 28.01 -17.65 -39.34
CA TYR A 156 29.25 -18.40 -39.09
C TYR A 156 29.09 -19.86 -39.48
N ARG A 157 27.98 -20.50 -39.10
CA ARG A 157 27.67 -21.90 -39.46
C ARG A 157 27.50 -22.13 -40.96
N ILE A 158 27.20 -21.09 -41.74
CA ILE A 158 27.06 -21.15 -43.21
C ILE A 158 28.41 -20.84 -43.91
N GLY A 159 29.49 -20.59 -43.15
CA GLY A 159 30.85 -20.44 -43.66
C GLY A 159 31.37 -19.00 -43.72
N ILE A 160 30.68 -18.04 -43.09
CA ILE A 160 31.13 -16.64 -43.02
C ILE A 160 31.99 -16.46 -41.76
N GLU A 161 33.31 -16.64 -41.86
CA GLU A 161 34.18 -16.72 -40.68
C GLU A 161 34.21 -15.44 -39.81
N TRP A 162 34.26 -14.25 -40.41
CA TRP A 162 34.30 -12.97 -39.66
C TRP A 162 33.07 -12.73 -38.77
N SER A 163 31.95 -13.39 -39.08
CA SER A 163 30.70 -13.23 -38.32
C SER A 163 30.80 -13.76 -36.89
N TYR A 164 31.73 -14.69 -36.61
CA TYR A 164 31.98 -15.19 -35.27
C TYR A 164 32.53 -14.11 -34.34
N GLU A 165 33.61 -13.44 -34.76
CA GLU A 165 34.22 -12.35 -33.99
C GLU A 165 33.24 -11.19 -33.77
N PHE A 166 32.39 -10.92 -34.75
CA PHE A 166 31.35 -9.91 -34.63
C PHE A 166 30.28 -10.31 -33.60
N SER A 167 29.86 -11.58 -33.58
CA SER A 167 28.91 -12.09 -32.58
C SER A 167 29.45 -11.95 -31.15
N GLU A 168 30.72 -12.28 -30.94
CA GLU A 168 31.37 -12.15 -29.62
C GLU A 168 31.37 -10.69 -29.12
N GLY A 169 31.56 -9.72 -30.02
CA GLY A 169 31.45 -8.30 -29.69
C GLY A 169 30.02 -7.90 -29.30
N ILE A 170 29.01 -8.45 -29.98
CA ILE A 170 27.60 -8.22 -29.65
C ILE A 170 27.24 -8.83 -28.30
N ASP A 171 27.79 -9.98 -27.94
CA ASP A 171 27.50 -10.64 -26.67
C ASP A 171 27.93 -9.80 -25.46
N ILE A 172 29.06 -9.10 -25.55
CA ILE A 172 29.48 -8.13 -24.52
C ILE A 172 28.42 -7.03 -24.37
N ILE A 173 27.93 -6.49 -25.48
CA ILE A 173 26.89 -5.44 -25.49
C ILE A 173 25.60 -5.99 -24.88
N LEU A 174 25.17 -7.18 -25.30
CA LEU A 174 24.00 -7.87 -24.78
C LEU A 174 24.07 -8.05 -23.26
N TYR A 175 25.14 -8.66 -22.76
CA TYR A 175 25.31 -8.91 -21.32
C TYR A 175 25.40 -7.61 -20.52
N SER A 176 25.99 -6.55 -21.10
CA SER A 176 25.98 -5.21 -20.51
C SER A 176 24.57 -4.65 -20.40
N PHE A 177 23.75 -4.77 -21.45
CA PHE A 177 22.35 -4.37 -21.43
C PHE A 177 21.53 -5.19 -20.44
N LEU A 178 21.78 -6.50 -20.33
CA LEU A 178 21.10 -7.37 -19.36
C LEU A 178 21.43 -6.98 -17.92
N LEU A 179 22.69 -6.64 -17.62
CA LEU A 179 23.10 -6.11 -16.32
C LEU A 179 22.37 -4.79 -16.02
N VAL A 180 22.44 -3.83 -16.94
CA VAL A 180 21.82 -2.51 -16.78
C VAL A 180 20.31 -2.65 -16.62
N THR A 181 19.67 -3.59 -17.32
CA THR A 181 18.24 -3.88 -17.16
C THR A 181 17.88 -4.29 -15.74
N GLY A 182 18.69 -5.16 -15.12
CA GLY A 182 18.49 -5.56 -13.72
C GLY A 182 18.60 -4.38 -12.75
N ILE A 183 19.57 -3.48 -12.98
CA ILE A 183 19.75 -2.27 -12.17
C ILE A 183 18.56 -1.33 -12.34
N ILE A 184 18.13 -1.06 -13.57
CA ILE A 184 16.98 -0.20 -13.87
C ILE A 184 15.70 -0.77 -13.26
N ALA A 185 15.50 -2.08 -13.31
CA ALA A 185 14.36 -2.74 -12.69
C ALA A 185 14.28 -2.48 -11.17
N LEU A 186 15.42 -2.52 -10.47
CA LEU A 186 15.53 -2.18 -9.05
C LEU A 186 15.29 -0.69 -8.78
N LEU A 187 15.87 0.18 -9.61
CA LEU A 187 15.72 1.63 -9.48
C LEU A 187 14.28 2.07 -9.69
N GLU A 188 13.59 1.53 -10.71
CA GLU A 188 12.18 1.82 -10.97
C GLU A 188 11.29 1.45 -9.78
N GLU A 189 11.50 0.27 -9.18
CA GLU A 189 10.72 -0.14 -8.00
C GLU A 189 11.00 0.77 -6.81
N ARG A 190 12.26 1.16 -6.59
CA ARG A 190 12.63 2.08 -5.52
C ARG A 190 12.03 3.47 -5.71
N ILE A 191 12.04 3.98 -6.94
CA ILE A 191 11.42 5.26 -7.30
C ILE A 191 9.91 5.19 -7.01
N LYS A 192 9.25 4.10 -7.43
CA LYS A 192 7.82 3.89 -7.20
C LYS A 192 7.46 3.82 -5.72
N GLU A 193 8.22 3.07 -4.92
CA GLU A 193 8.07 3.05 -3.46
C GLU A 193 8.27 4.44 -2.85
N SER A 194 9.26 5.20 -3.34
CA SER A 194 9.55 6.56 -2.86
C SER A 194 8.46 7.56 -3.24
N GLU A 195 7.94 7.51 -4.46
CA GLU A 195 6.82 8.35 -4.90
C GLU A 195 5.55 8.08 -4.09
N ALA A 196 5.28 6.81 -3.77
CA ALA A 196 4.14 6.45 -2.93
C ALA A 196 4.26 7.06 -1.54
N ARG A 197 5.44 6.91 -0.90
CA ARG A 197 5.73 7.55 0.40
C ARG A 197 5.62 9.07 0.34
N TYR A 198 6.15 9.69 -0.71
CA TYR A 198 6.07 11.13 -0.90
C TYR A 198 4.62 11.60 -1.05
N LYS A 199 3.80 10.91 -1.86
CA LYS A 199 2.37 11.23 -2.01
C LYS A 199 1.61 11.10 -0.69
N ASP A 200 1.89 10.08 0.11
CA ASP A 200 1.24 9.89 1.41
C ASP A 200 1.68 10.96 2.43
N ALA A 201 2.97 11.31 2.47
CA ALA A 201 3.49 12.40 3.29
C ALA A 201 2.91 13.76 2.87
N TYR A 202 2.86 14.05 1.56
CA TYR A 202 2.31 15.28 1.02
C TYR A 202 0.84 15.45 1.40
N LYS A 203 0.00 14.42 1.17
CA LYS A 203 -1.40 14.42 1.58
C LYS A 203 -1.53 14.69 3.09
N THR A 204 -0.66 14.10 3.90
CA THR A 204 -0.64 14.26 5.36
C THR A 204 -0.32 15.70 5.75
N SER A 205 0.69 16.30 5.15
CA SER A 205 1.01 17.72 5.33
C SER A 205 -0.13 18.65 4.91
N GLU A 206 -0.77 18.38 3.77
CA GLU A 206 -1.89 19.19 3.27
C GLU A 206 -3.06 19.19 4.28
N PHE A 207 -3.36 18.03 4.85
CA PHE A 207 -4.36 17.92 5.89
C PHE A 207 -4.01 18.64 7.19
N TYR A 208 -2.77 18.56 7.67
CA TYR A 208 -2.35 19.35 8.82
C TYR A 208 -2.48 20.84 8.55
N LYS A 209 -2.09 21.29 7.34
CA LYS A 209 -2.23 22.69 6.93
C LYS A 209 -3.69 23.12 6.95
N ASP A 210 -4.57 22.36 6.31
CA ASP A 210 -5.99 22.70 6.25
C ASP A 210 -6.63 22.69 7.63
N LEU A 211 -6.35 21.65 8.42
CA LEU A 211 -6.88 21.51 9.77
C LEU A 211 -6.42 22.63 10.70
N ILE A 212 -5.11 22.90 10.76
CA ILE A 212 -4.57 23.91 11.67
C ILE A 212 -4.95 25.30 11.17
N ALA A 213 -4.70 25.63 9.90
CA ALA A 213 -4.88 27.00 9.43
C ALA A 213 -6.37 27.38 9.36
N HIS A 214 -7.21 26.56 8.72
CA HIS A 214 -8.61 26.91 8.50
C HIS A 214 -9.42 26.84 9.81
N ASP A 215 -9.28 25.78 10.60
CA ASP A 215 -10.11 25.63 11.79
C ASP A 215 -9.64 26.49 12.95
N THR A 216 -8.33 26.71 13.10
CA THR A 216 -7.83 27.70 14.08
C THR A 216 -8.27 29.11 13.68
N ALA A 217 -8.16 29.49 12.40
CA ALA A 217 -8.65 30.79 11.93
C ALA A 217 -10.15 30.97 12.22
N ASN A 218 -10.98 29.94 11.98
CA ASN A 218 -12.41 30.01 12.29
C ASN A 218 -12.71 30.12 13.78
N ILE A 219 -11.98 29.38 14.62
CA ILE A 219 -12.13 29.46 16.08
C ILE A 219 -11.78 30.88 16.54
N LEU A 220 -10.64 31.40 16.10
CA LEU A 220 -10.19 32.76 16.45
C LEU A 220 -11.15 33.82 15.91
N GLN A 221 -11.63 33.70 14.67
CA GLN A 221 -12.58 34.65 14.09
C GLN A 221 -13.90 34.68 14.88
N ASN A 222 -14.43 33.52 15.27
CA ASN A 222 -15.65 33.46 16.09
C ASN A 222 -15.43 34.06 17.49
N MET A 223 -14.25 33.86 18.08
CA MET A 223 -13.89 34.51 19.34
C MET A 223 -13.86 36.03 19.18
N SER A 224 -13.15 36.54 18.16
CA SER A 224 -13.07 37.97 17.87
C SER A 224 -14.46 38.57 17.65
N THR A 225 -15.30 37.98 16.79
CA THR A 225 -16.65 38.48 16.55
C THR A 225 -17.51 38.44 17.82
N THR A 226 -17.36 37.43 18.67
CA THR A 226 -18.08 37.38 19.96
C THR A 226 -17.61 38.48 20.91
N LEU A 227 -16.30 38.79 20.92
CA LEU A 227 -15.73 39.89 21.68
C LEU A 227 -16.14 41.26 21.13
N ASP A 228 -16.22 41.42 19.81
CA ASP A 228 -16.70 42.65 19.16
C ASP A 228 -18.16 42.92 19.55
N ILE A 229 -19.02 41.89 19.45
CA ILE A 229 -20.39 41.93 19.94
C ILE A 229 -20.41 42.32 21.43
N ALA A 230 -19.62 41.65 22.26
CA ALA A 230 -19.54 41.98 23.68
C ALA A 230 -19.15 43.44 23.92
N SER A 231 -18.18 43.97 23.18
CA SER A 231 -17.73 45.37 23.34
C SER A 231 -18.79 46.40 22.95
N VAL A 232 -19.64 46.09 21.95
CA VAL A 232 -20.80 46.94 21.59
C VAL A 232 -21.83 46.91 22.71
N TYR A 233 -22.21 45.72 23.19
CA TYR A 233 -23.26 45.57 24.20
C TYR A 233 -22.82 46.00 25.60
N LEU A 234 -21.52 45.94 25.93
CA LEU A 234 -21.01 46.32 27.27
C LEU A 234 -21.35 47.76 27.68
N ASN A 235 -21.66 48.65 26.74
CA ASN A 235 -22.11 50.02 27.03
C ASN A 235 -23.64 50.14 27.19
N GLU A 236 -24.42 49.14 26.79
CA GLU A 236 -25.90 49.15 26.79
C GLU A 236 -26.52 48.13 27.76
N MET A 237 -25.73 47.16 28.27
CA MET A 237 -26.23 46.10 29.15
C MET A 237 -26.67 46.63 30.53
N GLN A 238 -27.92 46.34 30.90
CA GLN A 238 -28.48 46.66 32.22
C GLN A 238 -28.44 45.48 33.21
N ASP A 239 -28.35 44.22 32.72
CA ASP A 239 -28.38 43.00 33.53
C ASP A 239 -27.21 42.05 33.17
N HIS A 240 -26.53 41.52 34.20
CA HIS A 240 -25.46 40.54 34.07
C HIS A 240 -25.87 39.26 33.33
N LYS A 241 -27.17 38.95 33.25
CA LYS A 241 -27.68 37.80 32.49
C LYS A 241 -27.40 37.88 30.99
N GLU A 242 -27.24 39.09 30.43
CA GLU A 242 -26.95 39.31 29.01
C GLU A 242 -25.52 38.92 28.62
N ILE A 243 -24.60 38.80 29.59
CA ILE A 243 -23.21 38.37 29.41
C ILE A 243 -23.09 36.84 29.34
N LEU A 244 -24.02 36.10 29.96
CA LEU A 244 -23.94 34.63 30.05
C LEU A 244 -23.87 33.92 28.68
N PRO A 245 -24.66 34.29 27.66
CA PRO A 245 -24.55 33.69 26.33
C PRO A 245 -23.20 33.95 25.66
N ILE A 246 -22.64 35.16 25.83
CA ILE A 246 -21.34 35.56 25.29
C ILE A 246 -20.23 34.73 25.93
N LYS A 247 -20.21 34.68 27.28
CA LYS A 247 -19.28 33.86 28.05
C LYS A 247 -19.34 32.40 27.61
N LYS A 248 -20.55 31.83 27.54
CA LYS A 248 -20.77 30.44 27.11
C LYS A 248 -20.27 30.20 25.68
N ASN A 249 -20.45 31.15 24.76
CA ASN A 249 -19.91 31.02 23.40
C ASN A 249 -18.37 31.01 23.40
N LEU A 250 -17.73 31.95 24.11
CA LEU A 250 -16.27 31.99 24.24
C LEU A 250 -15.71 30.71 24.88
N GLU A 251 -16.30 30.23 25.98
CA GLU A 251 -15.90 28.96 26.61
C GLU A 251 -16.00 27.79 25.64
N ASN A 252 -17.07 27.73 24.84
CA ASN A 252 -17.23 26.72 23.80
C ASN A 252 -16.14 26.81 22.72
N GLN A 253 -15.74 28.01 22.28
CA GLN A 253 -14.66 28.17 21.30
C GLN A 253 -13.29 27.81 21.90
N ILE A 254 -13.04 28.16 23.15
CA ILE A 254 -11.79 27.80 23.86
C ILE A 254 -11.70 26.28 24.00
N SER A 255 -12.77 25.62 24.43
CA SER A 255 -12.85 24.15 24.52
C SER A 255 -12.59 23.49 23.16
N ARG A 256 -13.15 24.04 22.08
CA ARG A 256 -12.87 23.57 20.71
C ARG A 256 -11.40 23.71 20.33
N GLY A 257 -10.79 24.87 20.60
CA GLY A 257 -9.36 25.10 20.33
C GLY A 257 -8.48 24.10 21.09
N LYS A 258 -8.76 23.86 22.37
CA LYS A 258 -8.06 22.84 23.17
C LYS A 258 -8.19 21.44 22.58
N THR A 259 -9.40 21.05 22.18
CA THR A 259 -9.66 19.74 21.56
C THR A 259 -8.92 19.59 20.23
N LEU A 260 -8.90 20.63 19.41
CA LEU A 260 -8.19 20.64 18.14
C LEU A 260 -6.68 20.44 18.34
N ILE A 261 -6.07 21.25 19.22
CA ILE A 261 -4.64 21.15 19.55
C ILE A 261 -4.31 19.77 20.10
N TYR A 262 -5.14 19.25 21.01
CA TYR A 262 -4.97 17.92 21.60
C TYR A 262 -4.99 16.82 20.53
N ASN A 263 -5.99 16.84 19.64
CA ASN A 263 -6.11 15.86 18.58
C ASN A 263 -4.93 15.94 17.59
N VAL A 264 -4.53 17.14 17.18
CA VAL A 264 -3.36 17.34 16.28
C VAL A 264 -2.09 16.79 16.92
N ARG A 265 -1.85 17.13 18.19
CA ARG A 265 -0.69 16.63 18.92
C ARG A 265 -0.73 15.11 19.05
N THR A 266 -1.87 14.54 19.38
CA THR A 266 -2.05 13.09 19.51
C THR A 266 -1.76 12.38 18.17
N ILE A 267 -2.24 12.92 17.05
CA ILE A 267 -1.92 12.38 15.71
C ILE A 267 -0.41 12.47 15.44
N SER A 268 0.22 13.63 15.69
CA SER A 268 1.66 13.84 15.47
C SER A 268 2.50 12.90 16.32
N ASP A 269 2.20 12.81 17.61
CA ASP A 269 2.91 11.93 18.55
C ASP A 269 2.76 10.48 18.09
N PHE A 270 1.56 10.04 17.73
CA PHE A 270 1.28 8.71 17.20
C PHE A 270 2.01 8.39 15.89
N GLU A 271 2.07 9.33 14.93
CA GLU A 271 2.71 9.11 13.62
C GLU A 271 4.24 9.16 13.66
N THR A 272 4.83 9.91 14.61
CA THR A 272 6.29 10.11 14.69
C THR A 272 6.98 9.22 15.72
N GLY A 273 6.25 8.70 16.70
CA GLY A 273 6.83 7.92 17.79
C GLY A 273 7.02 6.43 17.46
N THR A 274 8.01 5.83 18.12
CA THR A 274 8.19 4.37 18.14
C THR A 274 7.58 3.81 19.42
N TYR A 275 6.29 3.47 19.38
CA TYR A 275 5.59 2.93 20.53
C TYR A 275 5.63 1.40 20.54
N SER A 276 6.04 0.83 21.67
CA SER A 276 5.99 -0.61 21.87
C SER A 276 4.59 -1.02 22.30
N ASN A 277 3.93 -1.83 21.47
CA ASN A 277 2.64 -2.42 21.84
C ASN A 277 2.85 -3.51 22.89
N ARG A 278 2.03 -3.50 23.94
CA ARG A 278 2.01 -4.47 25.03
C ARG A 278 0.66 -5.17 25.11
N LYS A 279 0.62 -6.29 25.81
CA LYS A 279 -0.64 -7.00 26.11
C LYS A 279 -1.44 -6.15 27.10
N MET A 280 -2.68 -5.82 26.76
CA MET A 280 -3.56 -5.00 27.58
C MET A 280 -4.93 -5.67 27.70
N ASN A 281 -5.49 -5.72 28.90
CA ASN A 281 -6.87 -6.13 29.14
C ASN A 281 -7.81 -4.98 28.72
N ILE A 282 -8.74 -5.27 27.82
CA ILE A 282 -9.68 -4.27 27.31
C ILE A 282 -10.60 -3.72 28.40
N LEU A 283 -11.00 -4.55 29.36
CA LEU A 283 -11.89 -4.13 30.43
C LEU A 283 -11.23 -3.02 31.27
N ASP A 284 -9.99 -3.23 31.70
CA ASP A 284 -9.22 -2.24 32.48
C ASP A 284 -9.08 -0.90 31.73
N VAL A 285 -8.94 -0.95 30.40
CA VAL A 285 -8.84 0.26 29.56
C VAL A 285 -10.17 0.99 29.52
N ILE A 286 -11.29 0.28 29.34
CA ILE A 286 -12.63 0.87 29.35
C ILE A 286 -12.93 1.48 30.72
N GLU A 287 -12.68 0.74 31.80
CA GLU A 287 -12.88 1.22 33.17
C GLU A 287 -12.05 2.46 33.48
N LYS A 288 -10.78 2.51 33.04
CA LYS A 288 -9.96 3.73 33.15
C LYS A 288 -10.64 4.91 32.47
N VAL A 289 -11.10 4.76 31.22
CA VAL A 289 -11.78 5.84 30.49
C VAL A 289 -13.06 6.27 31.20
N LEU A 290 -13.84 5.33 31.74
CA LEU A 290 -15.06 5.62 32.50
C LEU A 290 -14.77 6.34 33.83
N ASN A 291 -13.63 6.08 34.47
CA ASN A 291 -13.24 6.77 35.71
C ASN A 291 -12.79 8.22 35.47
N TYR A 292 -12.27 8.53 34.27
CA TYR A 292 -11.83 9.88 33.89
C TYR A 292 -12.93 10.69 33.19
N PHE A 293 -14.18 10.26 33.30
CA PHE A 293 -15.27 10.91 32.59
C PHE A 293 -15.37 12.40 32.94
N PRO A 294 -15.53 13.29 31.95
CA PRO A 294 -15.42 14.72 32.20
C PRO A 294 -16.45 15.23 33.20
N GLU A 295 -16.02 16.05 34.16
CA GLU A 295 -16.94 16.85 34.99
C GLU A 295 -17.90 17.70 34.13
N GLU A 296 -17.52 17.96 32.87
CA GLU A 296 -18.31 18.67 31.85
C GLU A 296 -19.70 18.05 31.61
N TYR A 297 -19.93 16.79 32.00
CA TYR A 297 -21.22 16.11 31.83
C TYR A 297 -22.02 15.91 33.13
N LYS A 298 -21.63 16.52 34.26
CA LYS A 298 -22.37 16.41 35.54
C LYS A 298 -23.84 16.82 35.43
N ASP A 299 -24.16 17.73 34.51
CA ASP A 299 -25.53 18.22 34.29
C ASP A 299 -26.39 17.32 33.37
N LYS A 300 -25.85 16.18 32.90
CA LYS A 300 -26.55 15.24 32.04
C LYS A 300 -26.84 13.93 32.79
N ASP A 301 -28.02 13.37 32.58
CA ASP A 301 -28.36 12.03 33.08
C ASP A 301 -27.81 10.97 32.12
N ILE A 302 -26.74 10.28 32.54
CA ILE A 302 -25.98 9.34 31.71
C ILE A 302 -25.96 7.95 32.37
N ASN A 303 -26.49 6.97 31.64
CA ASN A 303 -26.55 5.58 32.05
C ASN A 303 -25.65 4.73 31.14
N ILE A 304 -24.45 4.40 31.62
CA ILE A 304 -23.48 3.54 30.90
C ILE A 304 -23.53 2.13 31.48
N LYS A 305 -23.89 1.15 30.64
CA LYS A 305 -23.94 -0.27 31.01
C LYS A 305 -22.81 -1.04 30.35
N LEU A 306 -22.12 -1.87 31.13
CA LEU A 306 -21.09 -2.79 30.67
C LEU A 306 -21.68 -4.20 30.57
N ASP A 307 -21.76 -4.74 29.35
CA ASP A 307 -22.12 -6.14 29.09
C ASP A 307 -20.84 -6.88 28.68
N THR A 308 -20.20 -7.47 29.70
CA THR A 308 -18.88 -8.04 29.57
C THR A 308 -18.85 -9.49 30.07
N PRO A 309 -18.14 -10.38 29.38
CA PRO A 309 -17.98 -11.75 29.81
C PRO A 309 -17.03 -11.81 31.02
N LYS A 310 -17.08 -12.92 31.77
CA LYS A 310 -16.20 -13.12 32.95
C LYS A 310 -14.72 -13.27 32.57
N ASP A 311 -14.43 -13.64 31.32
CA ASP A 311 -13.07 -13.88 30.85
C ASP A 311 -12.35 -12.59 30.47
N ALA A 312 -11.06 -12.50 30.80
CA ALA A 312 -10.22 -11.36 30.44
C ALA A 312 -9.89 -11.36 28.94
N TYR A 313 -10.22 -10.27 28.25
CA TYR A 313 -9.96 -10.10 26.82
C TYR A 313 -8.75 -9.21 26.59
N HIS A 314 -7.73 -9.79 25.96
CA HIS A 314 -6.46 -9.13 25.75
C HIS A 314 -6.22 -8.76 24.29
N ILE A 315 -5.63 -7.58 24.07
CA ILE A 315 -5.15 -7.13 22.77
C ILE A 315 -3.71 -6.66 22.87
N LYS A 316 -3.03 -6.54 21.73
CA LYS A 316 -1.68 -5.94 21.64
C LYS A 316 -1.79 -4.48 21.21
N ALA A 317 -1.72 -3.57 22.17
CA ALA A 317 -1.92 -2.13 21.97
C ALA A 317 -0.97 -1.30 22.85
N ASN A 318 -1.05 0.02 22.72
CA ASN A 318 -0.39 0.98 23.61
C ASN A 318 -1.42 1.98 24.15
N ASP A 319 -0.98 2.98 24.93
CA ASP A 319 -1.88 3.89 25.64
C ASP A 319 -2.78 4.75 24.73
N PHE A 320 -2.47 4.89 23.44
CA PHE A 320 -3.35 5.60 22.49
C PHE A 320 -4.72 4.92 22.33
N ILE A 321 -4.89 3.66 22.76
CA ILE A 321 -6.21 3.02 22.80
C ILE A 321 -7.20 3.77 23.72
N LEU A 322 -6.72 4.47 24.75
CA LEU A 322 -7.56 5.31 25.62
C LEU A 322 -8.24 6.41 24.80
N ASN A 323 -7.47 7.08 23.93
CA ASN A 323 -8.00 8.11 23.03
C ASN A 323 -9.10 7.58 22.12
N VAL A 324 -9.03 6.31 21.71
CA VAL A 324 -10.06 5.69 20.86
C VAL A 324 -11.39 5.65 21.60
N PHE A 325 -11.39 5.10 22.82
CA PHE A 325 -12.61 4.92 23.60
C PHE A 325 -13.15 6.26 24.10
N GLU A 326 -12.29 7.18 24.51
CA GLU A 326 -12.67 8.56 24.87
C GLU A 326 -13.38 9.27 23.71
N ASN A 327 -12.83 9.21 22.50
CA ASN A 327 -13.44 9.86 21.33
C ASN A 327 -14.82 9.26 21.00
N ILE A 328 -14.96 7.94 21.07
CA ILE A 328 -16.25 7.28 20.77
C ILE A 328 -17.29 7.60 21.83
N LEU A 329 -16.93 7.53 23.12
CA LEU A 329 -17.84 7.84 24.23
C LEU A 329 -18.23 9.33 24.25
N ASN A 330 -17.28 10.25 24.05
CA ASN A 330 -17.58 11.67 23.94
C ASN A 330 -18.53 11.96 22.78
N ASN A 331 -18.37 11.29 21.63
CA ASN A 331 -19.31 11.42 20.52
C ASN A 331 -20.71 10.90 20.87
N ALA A 332 -20.81 9.77 21.58
CA ALA A 332 -22.07 9.18 22.02
C ALA A 332 -22.85 10.07 23.00
N ILE A 333 -22.19 10.99 23.72
CA ILE A 333 -22.82 11.91 24.68
C ILE A 333 -23.09 13.28 24.08
N LYS A 334 -22.11 13.81 23.34
CA LYS A 334 -22.18 15.15 22.75
C LYS A 334 -23.25 15.24 21.67
N HIS A 335 -23.47 14.17 20.92
CA HIS A 335 -24.47 14.11 19.85
C HIS A 335 -25.78 13.46 20.28
N ASN A 336 -26.00 13.35 21.59
CA ASN A 336 -27.19 12.79 22.17
C ASN A 336 -28.03 13.89 22.81
N GLU A 337 -29.26 13.98 22.32
CA GLU A 337 -30.23 15.02 22.66
C GLU A 337 -31.37 14.47 23.54
N ASN A 338 -31.32 13.19 23.90
CA ASN A 338 -32.27 12.59 24.83
C ASN A 338 -32.06 13.11 26.26
N GLN A 339 -33.13 13.09 27.06
CA GLN A 339 -33.07 13.43 28.48
C GLN A 339 -32.22 12.41 29.26
N GLU A 340 -32.47 11.12 29.06
CA GLU A 340 -31.62 10.03 29.55
C GLU A 340 -30.72 9.53 28.41
N ILE A 341 -29.41 9.62 28.62
CA ILE A 341 -28.40 9.14 27.68
C ILE A 341 -28.06 7.69 28.03
N GLU A 342 -28.44 6.76 27.16
CA GLU A 342 -28.10 5.35 27.32
C GLU A 342 -26.92 4.97 26.43
N ILE A 343 -25.90 4.36 27.04
CA ILE A 343 -24.76 3.80 26.33
C ILE A 343 -24.54 2.36 26.82
N LEU A 344 -24.52 1.41 25.89
CA LEU A 344 -24.23 0.01 26.17
C LEU A 344 -22.91 -0.38 25.51
N ILE A 345 -21.94 -0.80 26.33
CA ILE A 345 -20.65 -1.30 25.86
C ILE A 345 -20.68 -2.82 25.92
N LYS A 346 -20.52 -3.49 24.78
CA LYS A 346 -20.48 -4.96 24.70
C LYS A 346 -19.12 -5.48 24.30
N LEU A 347 -18.68 -6.55 24.96
CA LEU A 347 -17.43 -7.26 24.66
C LEU A 347 -17.74 -8.71 24.27
N GLU A 348 -17.24 -9.15 23.12
CA GLU A 348 -17.41 -10.55 22.68
C GLU A 348 -16.18 -11.04 21.90
N LYS A 349 -15.93 -12.36 21.97
CA LYS A 349 -14.95 -13.03 21.10
C LYS A 349 -15.62 -13.38 19.78
N THR A 350 -14.92 -13.14 18.68
CA THR A 350 -15.39 -13.45 17.33
C THR A 350 -14.27 -14.07 16.51
N ILE A 351 -14.63 -14.90 15.52
CA ILE A 351 -13.65 -15.45 14.57
C ILE A 351 -13.75 -14.67 13.26
N LYS A 352 -12.63 -14.14 12.80
CA LYS A 352 -12.53 -13.41 11.53
C LYS A 352 -11.28 -13.85 10.80
N ASN A 353 -11.41 -14.24 9.53
CA ASN A 353 -10.31 -14.73 8.70
C ASN A 353 -9.51 -15.88 9.36
N LYS A 354 -10.21 -16.82 10.01
CA LYS A 354 -9.62 -17.94 10.79
C LYS A 354 -8.73 -17.51 11.96
N LYS A 355 -8.86 -16.27 12.44
CA LYS A 355 -8.17 -15.76 13.64
C LYS A 355 -9.17 -15.24 14.66
N GLU A 356 -8.87 -15.46 15.94
CA GLU A 356 -9.67 -14.93 17.04
C GLU A 356 -9.50 -13.41 17.13
N HIS A 357 -10.61 -12.71 17.33
CA HIS A 357 -10.68 -11.27 17.49
C HIS A 357 -11.56 -10.91 18.69
N ILE A 358 -11.19 -9.86 19.39
CA ILE A 358 -12.03 -9.21 20.39
C ILE A 358 -12.87 -8.16 19.69
N LYS A 359 -14.19 -8.33 19.72
CA LYS A 359 -15.16 -7.36 19.22
C LYS A 359 -15.67 -6.51 20.39
N ILE A 360 -15.62 -5.19 20.19
CA ILE A 360 -16.06 -4.18 21.14
C ILE A 360 -17.16 -3.37 20.46
N GLN A 361 -18.29 -3.19 21.14
CA GLN A 361 -19.41 -2.40 20.63
C GLN A 361 -19.72 -1.26 21.58
N PHE A 362 -19.91 -0.06 21.04
CA PHE A 362 -20.43 1.10 21.76
C PHE A 362 -21.76 1.47 21.13
N ILE A 363 -22.85 1.19 21.84
CA ILE A 363 -24.23 1.34 21.34
C ILE A 363 -24.88 2.51 22.09
N ASP A 364 -25.25 3.56 21.38
CA ASP A 364 -25.88 4.76 21.95
C ASP A 364 -27.37 4.90 21.56
N ASN A 365 -28.14 5.67 22.32
CA ASN A 365 -29.53 6.05 21.99
C ASN A 365 -29.67 7.40 21.27
N GLY A 366 -28.59 8.00 20.78
CA GLY A 366 -28.59 9.37 20.23
C GLY A 366 -29.32 9.51 18.88
N ARG A 367 -29.16 10.67 18.23
CA ARG A 367 -29.82 11.00 16.95
C ARG A 367 -29.44 10.09 15.75
N GLY A 368 -28.41 9.28 15.96
CA GLY A 368 -27.75 8.39 15.01
C GLY A 368 -27.20 9.02 13.73
N ILE A 369 -26.78 8.18 12.76
CA ILE A 369 -25.96 8.59 11.61
C ILE A 369 -26.55 8.04 10.32
N ARG A 370 -26.89 8.93 9.36
CA ARG A 370 -27.37 8.54 8.03
C ARG A 370 -26.41 7.59 7.33
N ASP A 371 -26.94 6.57 6.66
CA ASP A 371 -26.13 5.49 6.04
C ASP A 371 -25.10 6.00 5.04
N ASN A 372 -25.46 6.99 4.23
CA ASN A 372 -24.55 7.59 3.24
C ASN A 372 -23.35 8.31 3.85
N LEU A 373 -23.43 8.72 5.13
CA LEU A 373 -22.35 9.42 5.83
C LEU A 373 -21.39 8.47 6.54
N LYS A 374 -21.82 7.26 6.92
CA LYS A 374 -21.05 6.34 7.77
C LYS A 374 -19.66 6.01 7.21
N HIS A 375 -19.56 5.80 5.90
CA HIS A 375 -18.28 5.51 5.25
C HIS A 375 -17.35 6.72 5.19
N GLN A 376 -17.92 7.92 5.17
CA GLN A 376 -17.17 9.17 5.05
C GLN A 376 -16.68 9.69 6.40
N LEU A 377 -17.34 9.34 7.52
CA LEU A 377 -16.97 9.81 8.86
C LEU A 377 -15.54 9.47 9.30
N PHE A 378 -14.96 8.43 8.70
CA PHE A 378 -13.56 8.04 8.96
C PHE A 378 -12.59 8.48 7.85
N SER A 379 -13.06 9.20 6.84
CA SER A 379 -12.22 9.65 5.73
C SER A 379 -11.64 11.03 6.00
N LYS A 380 -10.45 11.25 5.42
CA LYS A 380 -9.73 12.51 5.43
C LYS A 380 -10.41 13.60 4.58
N ASP A 381 -11.26 13.20 3.64
CA ASP A 381 -11.95 14.10 2.73
C ASP A 381 -13.24 14.66 3.34
N TYR A 382 -13.82 13.97 4.35
CA TYR A 382 -15.01 14.47 5.04
C TYR A 382 -14.71 15.69 5.92
N THR A 383 -13.44 15.90 6.28
CA THR A 383 -12.95 17.12 6.95
C THR A 383 -13.01 18.37 6.06
N SER A 384 -12.92 18.25 4.73
CA SER A 384 -12.83 19.42 3.83
C SER A 384 -14.19 19.98 3.42
N THR A 385 -15.25 19.17 3.40
CA THR A 385 -16.59 19.64 2.99
C THR A 385 -17.28 20.41 4.12
N ASN A 386 -17.77 21.61 3.82
CA ASN A 386 -18.31 22.62 4.74
C ASN A 386 -19.54 22.21 5.58
N ILE A 387 -19.94 20.94 5.58
CA ILE A 387 -21.27 20.56 6.09
C ILE A 387 -21.21 20.02 7.53
N LEU A 388 -20.13 19.37 7.99
CA LEU A 388 -20.04 18.81 9.36
C LEU A 388 -18.60 18.77 9.94
N LYS A 389 -17.86 19.89 9.85
CA LYS A 389 -16.44 20.05 10.28
C LYS A 389 -16.12 19.76 11.77
N ARG A 390 -17.11 19.59 12.65
CA ARG A 390 -16.91 19.59 14.12
C ARG A 390 -16.53 18.25 14.76
N THR A 391 -16.65 17.12 14.05
CA THR A 391 -16.54 15.76 14.64
C THR A 391 -15.53 14.86 13.92
N SER A 392 -15.07 15.24 12.72
CA SER A 392 -14.37 14.35 11.79
C SER A 392 -12.90 14.07 12.13
N LEU A 393 -12.20 14.97 12.83
CA LEU A 393 -10.81 14.73 13.24
C LEU A 393 -10.67 13.61 14.28
N GLY A 394 -11.57 13.58 15.28
CA GLY A 394 -11.53 12.59 16.35
C GLY A 394 -11.81 11.18 15.82
N LEU A 395 -12.78 11.02 14.92
CA LEU A 395 -13.08 9.73 14.28
C LEU A 395 -12.00 9.30 13.29
N TYR A 396 -11.35 10.25 12.60
CA TYR A 396 -10.17 9.95 11.79
C TYR A 396 -9.00 9.42 12.65
N LEU A 397 -8.70 10.09 13.78
CA LEU A 397 -7.70 9.62 14.75
C LEU A 397 -8.03 8.23 15.28
N VAL A 398 -9.28 8.00 15.68
CA VAL A 398 -9.80 6.69 16.11
C VAL A 398 -9.46 5.60 15.08
N LYS A 399 -9.77 5.84 13.80
CA LYS A 399 -9.50 4.86 12.75
C LYS A 399 -8.00 4.60 12.60
N ARG A 400 -7.16 5.64 12.59
CA ARG A 400 -5.71 5.48 12.43
C ARG A 400 -5.08 4.70 13.58
N ILE A 401 -5.50 4.96 14.83
CA ILE A 401 -5.04 4.20 15.99
C ILE A 401 -5.46 2.73 15.88
N ILE A 402 -6.74 2.46 15.60
CA ILE A 402 -7.27 1.10 15.47
C ILE A 402 -6.52 0.30 14.39
N GLU A 403 -6.30 0.91 13.21
CA GLU A 403 -5.59 0.28 12.10
C GLU A 403 -4.13 -0.07 12.45
N SER A 404 -3.46 0.74 13.28
CA SER A 404 -2.08 0.43 13.73
C SER A 404 -1.99 -0.76 14.67
N PHE A 405 -3.08 -1.09 15.36
CA PHE A 405 -3.21 -2.31 16.16
C PHE A 405 -3.74 -3.49 15.33
N ALA A 406 -3.69 -3.37 14.00
CA ALA A 406 -4.27 -4.32 13.04
C ALA A 406 -5.76 -4.59 13.27
N GLY A 407 -6.46 -3.61 13.86
CA GLY A 407 -7.90 -3.67 14.10
C GLY A 407 -8.72 -3.09 12.96
N GLU A 408 -10.03 -3.18 13.08
CA GLU A 408 -11.01 -2.60 12.16
C GLU A 408 -12.13 -1.91 12.93
N ILE A 409 -12.68 -0.82 12.39
CA ILE A 409 -13.86 -0.13 12.94
C ILE A 409 -14.98 -0.01 11.89
N ARG A 410 -16.23 -0.16 12.33
CA ARG A 410 -17.44 0.08 11.54
C ARG A 410 -18.51 0.80 12.35
N ILE A 411 -19.43 1.44 11.66
CA ILE A 411 -20.63 2.06 12.25
C ILE A 411 -21.85 1.34 11.71
N LYS A 412 -22.75 0.91 12.59
CA LYS A 412 -24.09 0.42 12.28
C LYS A 412 -25.14 1.26 13.00
N ASN A 413 -26.41 1.08 12.64
CA ASN A 413 -27.51 1.61 13.44
C ASN A 413 -27.64 0.80 14.74
N ARG A 414 -28.13 1.40 15.81
CA ARG A 414 -28.57 0.65 17.01
C ARG A 414 -29.79 -0.22 16.68
N VAL A 415 -30.74 0.33 15.92
CA VAL A 415 -31.93 -0.37 15.43
C VAL A 415 -31.78 -0.55 13.92
N ASP A 416 -31.91 -1.78 13.44
CA ASP A 416 -31.80 -2.06 12.00
C ASP A 416 -32.82 -1.22 11.20
N GLU A 417 -32.39 -0.75 10.04
CA GLU A 417 -33.17 0.10 9.11
C GLU A 417 -33.62 1.49 9.65
N ASP A 418 -33.34 1.83 10.91
CA ASP A 418 -33.66 3.16 11.46
C ASP A 418 -32.42 3.85 12.04
N TYR A 419 -31.82 4.72 11.23
CA TYR A 419 -30.64 5.48 11.64
C TYR A 419 -30.91 6.51 12.73
N LYS A 420 -32.18 6.87 13.01
CA LYS A 420 -32.50 7.94 13.98
C LYS A 420 -32.53 7.44 15.42
N LYS A 421 -32.50 6.13 15.64
CA LYS A 421 -32.61 5.49 16.96
C LYS A 421 -31.26 5.13 17.57
N GLY A 422 -30.22 5.89 17.25
CA GLY A 422 -28.87 5.69 17.79
C GLY A 422 -27.90 4.95 16.89
N SER A 423 -26.63 4.93 17.29
CA SER A 423 -25.55 4.30 16.53
C SER A 423 -24.89 3.16 17.29
N ASN A 424 -24.14 2.35 16.56
CA ASN A 424 -23.36 1.24 17.09
C ASN A 424 -21.97 1.26 16.46
N PHE A 425 -20.98 1.74 17.21
CA PHE A 425 -19.58 1.70 16.81
C PHE A 425 -19.01 0.33 17.17
N ILE A 426 -18.57 -0.41 16.16
CA ILE A 426 -18.08 -1.78 16.30
C ILE A 426 -16.61 -1.81 15.94
N ILE A 427 -15.78 -2.27 16.87
CA ILE A 427 -14.33 -2.39 16.72
C ILE A 427 -13.96 -3.86 16.82
N TRP A 428 -13.02 -4.31 16.01
CA TRP A 428 -12.40 -5.63 16.11
C TRP A 428 -10.90 -5.47 16.26
N PHE A 429 -10.32 -6.14 17.24
CA PHE A 429 -8.87 -6.29 17.38
C PHE A 429 -8.48 -7.77 17.33
N PRO A 430 -7.34 -8.14 16.73
CA PRO A 430 -6.79 -9.48 16.91
C PRO A 430 -6.59 -9.77 18.39
N ALA A 431 -7.05 -10.95 18.84
CA ALA A 431 -6.84 -11.37 20.22
C ALA A 431 -5.33 -11.59 20.47
N ALA A 432 -4.85 -11.12 21.62
CA ALA A 432 -3.50 -11.42 22.08
C ALA A 432 -3.53 -12.62 23.02
N GLU A 433 -2.76 -13.67 22.67
CA GLU A 433 -2.58 -14.86 23.50
C GLU A 433 -1.93 -14.54 24.85
#